data_AF-A0A8B7IP20-F1
#
_entry.id   AF-A0A8B7IP20-F1
#
_cell.length_a   1.000
_cell.length_b   1.000
_cell.length_c   1.000
_cell.angle_alpha   90.00
_cell.angle_beta   90.00
_cell.angle_gamma   90.00
#
_symmetry.space_group_name_H-M   'P 1'
#
loop_
_entity.id
_entity.type
_entity.pdbx_description
1 polymer ?
#
loop_
_entity_poly.entity_id
_entity_poly.type
_entity_poly.pdbx_seq_one_letter_code
_entity_poly.pdbx_strand_id
1 'polypeptide(L)'
;MVTHEMCIKDDVMTALEKATGDIVFKFEPFVLHVLCEELQDAQLLHSVAINSGFRNSGITVGRRGKIMMAVRSTHCLEVPLSHMGKLMVSEEYIEFLIHTANQKMAENMRRIDRFYNCLQLALKTAVSANNSPSEEREKNHCVYVHRRKRKTIQKHGVCTSPKDHNKELEHEDDPKSNVDIFGEIMV
;
A
#
# COMPACT_ATOMS: atom_id res chain seq x y z
N MET A 1 -1.71 25.38 3.60
CA MET A 1 -2.37 25.47 2.27
C MET A 1 -2.63 24.05 1.78
N VAL A 2 -3.80 23.79 1.19
CA VAL A 2 -4.15 22.51 0.56
C VAL A 2 -4.89 22.82 -0.73
N THR A 3 -4.58 22.11 -1.81
CA THR A 3 -5.25 22.25 -3.12
C THR A 3 -5.35 20.89 -3.81
N HIS A 4 -6.40 20.71 -4.61
CA HIS A 4 -6.59 19.55 -5.49
C HIS A 4 -6.18 19.84 -6.94
N GLU A 5 -5.90 21.09 -7.26
CA GLU A 5 -5.49 21.55 -8.59
C GLU A 5 -3.96 21.62 -8.71
N MET A 6 -3.48 22.03 -9.89
CA MET A 6 -2.07 22.37 -10.07
C MET A 6 -1.64 23.45 -9.08
N CYS A 7 -0.45 23.28 -8.52
CA CYS A 7 0.14 24.20 -7.58
C CYS A 7 0.72 25.41 -8.31
N ILE A 8 0.37 26.62 -7.86
CA ILE A 8 0.81 27.89 -8.44
C ILE A 8 1.86 28.53 -7.52
N LYS A 9 2.91 29.13 -8.10
CA LYS A 9 4.00 29.75 -7.35
C LYS A 9 3.51 30.79 -6.35
N ASP A 10 2.67 31.71 -6.78
CA ASP A 10 2.19 32.82 -5.95
C ASP A 10 1.43 32.32 -4.71
N ASP A 11 0.61 31.27 -4.86
CA ASP A 11 -0.11 30.66 -3.75
C ASP A 11 0.85 30.03 -2.72
N VAL A 12 1.89 29.34 -3.20
CA VAL A 12 2.92 28.72 -2.35
C VAL A 12 3.71 29.77 -1.60
N MET A 13 4.19 30.80 -2.29
CA MET A 13 4.98 31.87 -1.67
C MET A 13 4.16 32.63 -0.62
N THR A 14 2.90 32.97 -0.96
CA THR A 14 1.96 33.58 -0.01
C THR A 14 1.71 32.69 1.21
N ALA A 15 1.65 31.37 1.03
CA ALA A 15 1.48 30.44 2.14
C ALA A 15 2.74 30.33 3.01
N LEU A 16 3.92 30.40 2.43
CA LEU A 16 5.20 30.38 3.14
C LEU A 16 5.40 31.63 4.00
N GLU A 17 5.06 32.81 3.47
CA GLU A 17 5.17 34.08 4.21
C GLU A 17 4.27 34.14 5.45
N LYS A 18 3.10 33.49 5.38
CA LYS A 18 2.12 33.45 6.48
C LYS A 18 2.39 32.36 7.51
N ALA A 19 3.21 31.37 7.17
CA ALA A 19 3.40 30.19 7.98
C ALA A 19 4.36 30.46 9.14
N THR A 20 3.96 30.08 10.35
CA THR A 20 4.80 30.10 11.55
C THR A 20 5.10 28.66 11.97
N GLY A 21 6.39 28.28 12.01
CA GLY A 21 6.83 26.95 12.41
C GLY A 21 7.41 26.09 11.27
N ASP A 22 7.39 24.77 11.49
CA ASP A 22 7.95 23.79 10.56
C ASP A 22 6.96 23.48 9.44
N ILE A 23 7.43 23.62 8.21
CA ILE A 23 6.63 23.55 6.99
C ILE A 23 7.12 22.37 6.17
N VAL A 24 6.19 21.58 5.66
CA VAL A 24 6.47 20.46 4.76
C VAL A 24 5.69 20.67 3.47
N PHE A 25 6.40 20.58 2.34
CA PHE A 25 5.80 20.51 1.02
C PHE A 25 5.41 19.07 0.73
N LYS A 26 4.13 18.83 0.44
CA LYS A 26 3.60 17.48 0.25
C LYS A 26 2.74 17.35 -1.00
N PHE A 27 2.94 16.26 -1.73
CA PHE A 27 2.02 15.75 -2.73
C PHE A 27 1.58 14.34 -2.33
N GLU A 28 0.27 14.16 -2.20
CA GLU A 28 -0.36 12.87 -1.95
C GLU A 28 -1.16 12.43 -3.19
N PRO A 29 -0.97 11.19 -3.66
CA PRO A 29 -1.71 10.67 -4.81
C PRO A 29 -3.13 10.27 -4.41
N PHE A 30 -3.93 9.93 -5.43
CA PHE A 30 -5.25 9.35 -5.26
C PHE A 30 -5.25 8.07 -4.40
N VAL A 31 -6.26 7.98 -3.52
CA VAL A 31 -6.56 6.81 -2.71
C VAL A 31 -8.07 6.54 -2.73
N LEU A 32 -8.45 5.27 -2.83
CA LEU A 32 -9.86 4.84 -2.76
C LEU A 32 -9.97 3.54 -1.97
N HIS A 33 -10.91 3.48 -1.04
CA HIS A 33 -11.28 2.25 -0.35
C HIS A 33 -12.70 1.85 -0.76
N VAL A 34 -12.87 0.61 -1.21
CA VAL A 34 -14.14 0.06 -1.66
C VAL A 34 -14.49 -1.15 -0.79
N LEU A 35 -15.71 -1.17 -0.26
CA LEU A 35 -16.27 -2.35 0.37
C LEU A 35 -16.85 -3.24 -0.72
N CYS A 36 -16.35 -4.47 -0.84
CA CYS A 36 -16.83 -5.45 -1.80
C CYS A 36 -17.78 -6.44 -1.11
N GLU A 37 -18.80 -6.87 -1.84
CA GLU A 37 -19.73 -7.92 -1.38
C GLU A 37 -19.06 -9.29 -1.43
N GLU A 38 -18.46 -9.63 -2.58
CA GLU A 38 -17.76 -10.90 -2.77
C GLU A 38 -16.24 -10.71 -2.94
N LEU A 39 -15.49 -11.80 -2.72
CA LEU A 39 -14.03 -11.80 -2.91
C LEU A 39 -13.65 -11.66 -4.38
N GLN A 40 -14.48 -12.20 -5.27
CA GLN A 40 -14.34 -12.17 -6.71
C GLN A 40 -14.38 -10.72 -7.23
N ASP A 41 -15.29 -9.90 -6.71
CA ASP A 41 -15.37 -8.47 -7.04
C ASP A 41 -14.11 -7.73 -6.59
N ALA A 42 -13.63 -8.03 -5.40
CA ALA A 42 -12.39 -7.44 -4.88
C ALA A 42 -11.17 -7.85 -5.74
N GLN A 43 -11.12 -9.10 -6.20
CA GLN A 43 -10.07 -9.60 -7.10
C GLN A 43 -10.12 -8.95 -8.48
N LEU A 44 -11.32 -8.74 -9.03
CA LEU A 44 -11.52 -8.01 -10.28
C LEU A 44 -11.01 -6.57 -10.14
N LEU A 45 -11.47 -5.87 -9.10
CA LEU A 45 -11.09 -4.49 -8.83
C LEU A 45 -9.57 -4.35 -8.57
N HIS A 46 -8.99 -5.30 -7.86
CA HIS A 46 -7.54 -5.38 -7.66
C HIS A 46 -6.78 -5.55 -8.98
N SER A 47 -7.22 -6.47 -9.84
CA SER A 47 -6.58 -6.70 -11.13
C SER A 47 -6.62 -5.44 -12.01
N VAL A 48 -7.77 -4.75 -12.05
CA VAL A 48 -7.93 -3.47 -12.73
C VAL A 48 -7.00 -2.41 -12.14
N ALA A 49 -6.95 -2.27 -10.81
CA ALA A 49 -6.09 -1.30 -10.13
C ALA A 49 -4.60 -1.50 -10.44
N ILE A 50 -4.09 -2.73 -10.38
CA ILE A 50 -2.69 -3.06 -10.70
C ILE A 50 -2.38 -2.71 -12.16
N ASN A 51 -3.26 -3.10 -13.09
CA ASN A 51 -3.10 -2.83 -14.52
C ASN A 51 -3.15 -1.33 -14.84
N SER A 52 -3.89 -0.56 -14.04
CA SER A 52 -3.97 0.89 -14.17
C SER A 52 -2.84 1.65 -13.45
N GLY A 53 -1.89 0.95 -12.82
CA GLY A 53 -0.69 1.54 -12.22
C GLY A 53 -0.73 1.75 -10.71
N PHE A 54 -1.76 1.25 -10.02
CA PHE A 54 -1.90 1.31 -8.57
C PHE A 54 -1.31 0.04 -7.91
N ARG A 55 0.00 -0.16 -8.04
CA ARG A 55 0.69 -1.39 -7.60
C ARG A 55 0.68 -1.66 -6.09
N ASN A 56 0.35 -0.66 -5.28
CA ASN A 56 0.27 -0.75 -3.81
C ASN A 56 -1.15 -0.98 -3.30
N SER A 57 -2.04 -1.32 -4.23
CA SER A 57 -3.39 -1.75 -3.94
C SER A 57 -3.40 -3.11 -3.24
N GLY A 58 -4.45 -3.39 -2.47
CA GLY A 58 -4.55 -4.64 -1.75
C GLY A 58 -5.93 -4.89 -1.18
N ILE A 59 -6.22 -6.17 -0.92
CA ILE A 59 -7.48 -6.65 -0.36
C ILE A 59 -7.25 -7.01 1.10
N THR A 60 -8.11 -6.53 1.99
CA THR A 60 -8.13 -6.88 3.41
C THR A 60 -9.47 -7.55 3.73
N VAL A 61 -9.43 -8.73 4.33
CA VAL A 61 -10.63 -9.42 4.83
C VAL A 61 -10.70 -9.22 6.34
N GLY A 62 -11.64 -8.39 6.77
CA GLY A 62 -11.87 -8.06 8.17
C GLY A 62 -12.71 -9.10 8.91
N ARG A 63 -12.91 -8.86 10.21
CA ARG A 63 -13.81 -9.65 11.04
C ARG A 63 -15.24 -9.62 10.46
N ARG A 64 -15.97 -10.74 10.57
CA ARG A 64 -17.31 -10.92 9.99
C ARG A 64 -17.36 -10.89 8.46
N GLY A 65 -16.25 -11.20 7.79
CA GLY A 65 -16.21 -11.36 6.33
C GLY A 65 -16.25 -10.06 5.53
N LYS A 66 -16.00 -8.89 6.15
CA LYS A 66 -15.95 -7.61 5.42
C LYS A 66 -14.74 -7.56 4.50
N ILE A 67 -14.95 -7.48 3.19
CA ILE A 67 -13.88 -7.45 2.19
C ILE A 67 -13.64 -5.99 1.78
N MET A 68 -12.49 -5.45 2.14
CA MET A 68 -12.09 -4.09 1.79
C MET A 68 -10.99 -4.11 0.74
N MET A 69 -11.27 -3.53 -0.41
CA MET A 69 -10.30 -3.32 -1.47
C MET A 69 -9.77 -1.89 -1.41
N ALA A 70 -8.45 -1.75 -1.31
CA ALA A 70 -7.77 -0.46 -1.30
C ALA A 70 -7.02 -0.22 -2.60
N VAL A 71 -7.32 0.87 -3.30
CA VAL A 71 -6.61 1.35 -4.49
C VAL A 71 -5.65 2.46 -4.09
N ARG A 72 -4.34 2.20 -4.22
CA ARG A 72 -3.28 3.08 -3.69
C ARG A 72 -2.08 3.15 -4.63
N SER A 73 -1.38 4.29 -4.59
CA SER A 73 -0.14 4.56 -5.32
C SER A 73 1.00 4.89 -4.36
N THR A 74 2.24 4.67 -4.79
CA THR A 74 3.47 5.13 -4.11
C THR A 74 3.96 6.48 -4.61
N HIS A 75 3.24 7.08 -5.55
CA HIS A 75 3.66 8.33 -6.17
C HIS A 75 3.36 9.51 -5.23
N CYS A 76 4.21 9.73 -4.23
CA CYS A 76 4.13 10.87 -3.32
C CYS A 76 5.37 11.77 -3.46
N LEU A 77 5.32 12.93 -2.81
CA LEU A 77 6.46 13.82 -2.54
C LEU A 77 6.26 14.38 -1.15
N GLU A 78 7.31 14.38 -0.33
CA GLU A 78 7.28 14.99 1.00
C GLU A 78 8.66 15.59 1.28
N VAL A 79 8.72 16.90 1.48
CA VAL A 79 9.98 17.64 1.62
C VAL A 79 9.83 18.69 2.71
N PRO A 80 10.60 18.63 3.82
CA PRO A 80 10.62 19.70 4.80
C PRO A 80 11.25 20.97 4.19
N LEU A 81 10.57 22.11 4.32
CA LEU A 81 11.01 23.41 3.81
C LEU A 81 11.59 24.31 4.90
N SER A 82 11.05 24.24 6.11
CA SER A 82 11.52 25.02 7.25
C SER A 82 11.79 24.16 8.47
N HIS A 83 12.69 24.64 9.32
CA HIS A 83 12.96 24.07 10.63
C HIS A 83 13.12 25.18 11.67
N MET A 84 12.46 25.05 12.80
CA MET A 84 12.33 26.07 13.84
C MET A 84 11.85 27.43 13.29
N GLY A 85 10.92 27.39 12.33
CA GLY A 85 10.39 28.60 11.68
C GLY A 85 11.35 29.30 10.71
N LYS A 86 12.56 28.77 10.49
CA LYS A 86 13.50 29.30 9.48
C LYS A 86 13.36 28.51 8.18
N LEU A 87 13.14 29.21 7.06
CA LEU A 87 13.17 28.60 5.73
C LEU A 87 14.59 28.11 5.41
N MET A 88 14.71 26.85 5.01
CA MET A 88 15.98 26.14 4.80
C MET A 88 16.34 25.97 3.31
N VAL A 89 15.45 26.39 2.41
CA VAL A 89 15.56 26.19 0.96
C VAL A 89 15.52 27.52 0.20
N SER A 90 16.11 27.56 -0.99
CA SER A 90 16.01 28.71 -1.89
C SER A 90 14.67 28.76 -2.61
N GLU A 91 14.31 29.95 -3.12
CA GLU A 91 13.13 30.12 -3.97
C GLU A 91 13.20 29.28 -5.25
N GLU A 92 14.38 29.19 -5.87
CA GLU A 92 14.63 28.33 -7.04
C GLU A 92 14.32 26.85 -6.75
N TYR A 93 14.66 26.38 -5.54
CA TYR A 93 14.31 25.02 -5.14
C TYR A 93 12.81 24.83 -4.95
N ILE A 94 12.11 25.84 -4.42
CA ILE A 94 10.65 25.83 -4.30
C ILE A 94 10.00 25.74 -5.69
N GLU A 95 10.47 26.50 -6.68
CA GLU A 95 9.99 26.40 -8.06
C GLU A 95 10.18 24.99 -8.64
N PHE A 96 11.36 24.39 -8.42
CA PHE A 96 11.63 23.02 -8.82
C PHE A 96 10.67 22.02 -8.16
N LEU A 97 10.39 22.18 -6.87
CA LEU A 97 9.43 21.34 -6.15
C LEU A 97 8.02 21.48 -6.69
N ILE A 98 7.57 22.72 -6.98
CA ILE A 98 6.26 22.98 -7.58
C ILE A 98 6.15 22.28 -8.94
N HIS A 99 7.16 22.43 -9.80
CA HIS A 99 7.18 21.77 -11.10
C HIS A 99 7.10 20.24 -10.94
N THR A 100 7.90 19.67 -10.03
CA THR A 100 7.90 18.23 -9.73
C THR A 100 6.54 17.77 -9.20
N ALA A 101 5.91 18.52 -8.31
CA ALA A 101 4.61 18.21 -7.74
C ALA A 101 3.50 18.24 -8.81
N ASN A 102 3.53 19.22 -9.70
CA ASN A 102 2.58 19.34 -10.80
C ASN A 102 2.74 18.21 -11.82
N GLN A 103 3.98 17.81 -12.14
CA GLN A 103 4.20 16.61 -12.95
C GLN A 103 3.63 15.36 -12.28
N LYS A 104 3.81 15.21 -10.97
CA LYS A 104 3.26 14.09 -10.20
C LYS A 104 1.74 14.11 -10.16
N MET A 105 1.13 15.28 -10.02
CA MET A 105 -0.33 15.46 -10.07
C MET A 105 -0.89 15.13 -11.45
N ALA A 106 -0.23 15.57 -12.53
CA ALA A 106 -0.64 15.23 -13.90
C ALA A 106 -0.59 13.72 -14.16
N GLU A 107 0.47 13.03 -13.71
CA GLU A 107 0.55 11.57 -13.80
C GLU A 107 -0.50 10.88 -12.92
N ASN A 108 -0.80 11.42 -11.74
CA ASN A 108 -1.86 10.92 -10.87
C ASN A 108 -3.23 11.00 -11.59
N MET A 109 -3.56 12.11 -12.24
CA MET A 109 -4.79 12.23 -13.03
C MET A 109 -4.86 11.21 -14.16
N ARG A 110 -3.77 11.03 -14.94
CA ARG A 110 -3.73 10.00 -16.00
C ARG A 110 -3.97 8.59 -15.47
N ARG A 111 -3.47 8.26 -14.27
CA ARG A 111 -3.70 6.96 -13.63
C ARG A 111 -5.16 6.79 -13.21
N ILE A 112 -5.77 7.84 -12.67
CA ILE A 112 -7.19 7.85 -12.31
C ILE A 112 -8.04 7.60 -13.55
N ASP A 113 -7.80 8.33 -14.64
CA ASP A 113 -8.55 8.17 -15.89
C ASP A 113 -8.40 6.77 -16.47
N ARG A 114 -7.18 6.24 -16.50
CA ARG A 114 -6.92 4.86 -16.93
C ARG A 114 -7.64 3.86 -16.05
N PHE A 115 -7.63 4.05 -14.74
CA PHE A 115 -8.36 3.18 -13.80
C PHE A 115 -9.87 3.22 -14.03
N TYR A 116 -10.43 4.41 -14.16
CA TYR A 116 -11.85 4.59 -14.46
C TYR A 116 -12.27 3.87 -15.74
N ASN A 117 -11.52 4.07 -16.83
CA ASN A 117 -11.81 3.44 -18.12
C ASN A 117 -11.69 1.91 -18.06
N CYS A 118 -10.60 1.40 -17.46
CA CYS A 118 -10.42 -0.05 -17.30
C CYS A 118 -11.51 -0.67 -16.42
N LEU A 119 -11.95 0.02 -15.36
CA LEU A 119 -13.01 -0.45 -14.48
C LEU A 119 -14.36 -0.50 -15.21
N GLN A 120 -14.70 0.55 -15.97
CA GLN A 120 -15.92 0.56 -16.77
C GLN A 120 -15.97 -0.60 -17.77
N LEU A 121 -14.85 -0.90 -18.43
CA LEU A 121 -14.76 -2.03 -19.37
C LEU A 121 -14.93 -3.37 -18.65
N ALA A 122 -14.22 -3.57 -17.52
CA ALA A 122 -14.29 -4.79 -16.73
C ALA A 122 -15.72 -5.08 -16.23
N LEU A 123 -16.43 -4.07 -15.76
CA LEU A 123 -17.82 -4.20 -15.30
C LEU A 123 -18.78 -4.53 -16.45
N LYS A 124 -18.63 -3.88 -17.61
CA LYS A 124 -19.45 -4.21 -18.79
C LYS A 124 -19.27 -5.66 -19.23
N THR A 125 -18.02 -6.15 -19.26
CA THR A 125 -17.72 -7.54 -19.61
C THR A 125 -18.32 -8.54 -18.61
N ALA A 126 -18.25 -8.25 -17.30
CA ALA A 126 -18.83 -9.10 -16.28
C ALA A 126 -20.36 -9.23 -16.42
N VAL A 127 -21.05 -8.13 -16.73
CA VAL A 127 -22.51 -8.14 -16.96
C VAL A 127 -22.89 -8.94 -18.21
N SER A 128 -22.12 -8.83 -19.30
CA SER A 128 -22.39 -9.61 -20.52
C SER A 128 -22.18 -11.12 -20.33
N ALA A 129 -21.20 -11.54 -19.53
CA ALA A 129 -20.94 -12.96 -19.26
C ALA A 129 -22.07 -13.64 -18.46
N ASN A 130 -22.76 -12.90 -17.60
CA ASN A 130 -23.86 -13.42 -16.79
C ASN A 130 -25.18 -13.61 -17.57
N ASN A 131 -25.27 -13.09 -18.81
CA ASN A 131 -26.47 -13.18 -19.65
C ASN A 131 -26.42 -14.32 -20.68
N SER A 132 -25.33 -15.09 -20.75
CA SER A 132 -25.25 -16.31 -21.56
C SER A 132 -25.45 -17.55 -20.68
N PRO A 133 -26.22 -18.57 -21.11
CA PRO A 133 -26.29 -19.84 -20.40
C PRO A 133 -24.92 -20.53 -20.52
N SER A 134 -24.16 -20.57 -19.44
CA SER A 134 -22.86 -21.26 -19.41
C SER A 134 -23.05 -22.72 -19.03
N GLU A 135 -22.79 -23.61 -19.98
CA GLU A 135 -22.39 -24.99 -19.71
C GLU A 135 -21.18 -25.01 -18.76
N GLU A 136 -21.19 -25.98 -17.85
CA GLU A 136 -20.26 -26.16 -16.75
C GLU A 136 -18.80 -26.09 -17.21
N ARG A 137 -18.03 -25.11 -16.69
CA ARG A 137 -16.57 -25.14 -16.75
C ARG A 137 -16.02 -25.41 -15.37
N GLU A 138 -15.37 -26.57 -15.27
CA GLU A 138 -14.75 -27.14 -14.09
C GLU A 138 -13.80 -26.16 -13.38
N LYS A 139 -13.96 -26.13 -12.05
CA LYS A 139 -13.13 -25.36 -11.12
C LYS A 139 -11.70 -25.93 -11.09
N ASN A 140 -10.77 -25.25 -11.75
CA ASN A 140 -9.34 -25.57 -11.62
C ASN A 140 -8.59 -24.53 -10.77
N HIS A 141 -8.38 -24.94 -9.52
CA HIS A 141 -7.17 -24.77 -8.69
C HIS A 141 -6.67 -23.35 -8.33
N CYS A 142 -7.03 -22.95 -7.12
CA CYS A 142 -6.25 -22.04 -6.29
C CYS A 142 -4.95 -22.73 -5.85
N VAL A 143 -3.81 -22.24 -6.33
CA VAL A 143 -2.47 -22.67 -5.89
C VAL A 143 -1.82 -21.53 -5.12
N TYR A 144 -2.31 -21.26 -3.90
CA TYR A 144 -1.49 -20.57 -2.90
C TYR A 144 -0.50 -21.59 -2.32
N VAL A 145 0.67 -21.74 -2.95
CA VAL A 145 1.76 -22.50 -2.34
C VAL A 145 2.32 -21.66 -1.20
N HIS A 146 2.05 -22.07 0.03
CA HIS A 146 2.70 -21.53 1.22
C HIS A 146 4.23 -21.73 1.06
N ARG A 147 4.97 -20.64 0.84
CA ARG A 147 6.44 -20.67 0.67
C ARG A 147 7.09 -21.07 2.00
N ARG A 148 7.33 -22.38 2.20
CA ARG A 148 8.10 -22.90 3.34
C ARG A 148 9.49 -22.26 3.38
N LYS A 149 9.82 -21.66 4.54
CA LYS A 149 11.14 -21.13 4.90
C LYS A 149 12.18 -22.25 4.79
N ARG A 150 13.18 -22.13 3.91
CA ARG A 150 14.30 -23.09 3.81
C ARG A 150 15.18 -22.94 5.05
N LYS A 151 15.30 -24.00 5.85
CA LYS A 151 16.40 -24.18 6.82
C LYS A 151 17.68 -24.46 6.03
N THR A 152 18.71 -23.67 6.29
CA THR A 152 20.07 -23.87 5.78
C THR A 152 20.70 -25.08 6.46
N ILE A 153 21.11 -26.11 5.70
CA ILE A 153 22.08 -27.11 6.18
C ILE A 153 23.05 -27.46 5.05
N GLN A 154 24.33 -27.16 5.29
CA GLN A 154 25.54 -27.93 4.91
C GLN A 154 26.70 -27.37 5.77
N LYS A 155 27.72 -28.11 6.22
CA LYS A 155 28.00 -29.51 6.55
C LYS A 155 29.47 -29.49 7.05
N HIS A 156 29.79 -30.13 8.18
CA HIS A 156 30.95 -31.04 8.39
C HIS A 156 31.46 -31.07 9.85
N GLY A 157 31.72 -32.29 10.34
CA GLY A 157 32.42 -32.56 11.60
C GLY A 157 31.97 -33.87 12.24
N VAL A 158 32.83 -34.89 12.15
CA VAL A 158 32.69 -36.27 12.64
C VAL A 158 32.71 -36.34 14.18
N CYS A 159 31.91 -37.23 14.80
CA CYS A 159 32.36 -38.36 15.67
C CYS A 159 31.24 -38.90 16.60
N THR A 160 31.10 -40.24 16.62
CA THR A 160 30.67 -41.16 17.71
C THR A 160 29.31 -40.99 18.43
N SER A 161 28.47 -42.02 18.28
CA SER A 161 27.47 -42.52 19.27
C SER A 161 28.16 -43.21 20.47
N PRO A 162 27.52 -43.46 21.66
CA PRO A 162 26.13 -43.92 21.76
C PRO A 162 25.29 -43.57 23.03
N LYS A 163 23.97 -43.86 22.89
CA LYS A 163 22.99 -44.39 23.87
C LYS A 163 22.18 -43.47 24.82
N ASP A 164 20.87 -43.73 24.72
CA ASP A 164 19.84 -43.91 25.76
C ASP A 164 19.10 -42.71 26.39
N HIS A 165 17.79 -42.69 26.09
CA HIS A 165 16.64 -42.62 27.01
C HIS A 165 15.52 -41.64 26.63
N ASN A 166 14.36 -42.27 26.37
CA ASN A 166 12.99 -41.75 26.36
C ASN A 166 12.70 -40.74 27.48
N LYS A 167 11.89 -39.71 27.17
CA LYS A 167 10.52 -39.57 27.72
C LYS A 167 9.78 -38.39 27.08
N GLU A 168 8.54 -38.66 26.74
CA GLU A 168 7.46 -37.72 26.41
C GLU A 168 7.27 -36.69 27.53
N LEU A 169 6.72 -35.52 27.19
CA LEU A 169 5.71 -34.82 27.99
C LEU A 169 5.11 -33.66 27.15
N GLU A 170 3.82 -33.78 26.88
CA GLU A 170 2.94 -32.73 26.40
C GLU A 170 2.74 -31.66 27.50
N HIS A 171 2.57 -30.39 27.11
CA HIS A 171 1.70 -29.48 27.85
C HIS A 171 1.26 -28.30 26.96
N GLU A 172 -0.06 -28.19 26.80
CA GLU A 172 -0.83 -27.04 26.31
C GLU A 172 -1.04 -25.99 27.44
N ASP A 173 -1.57 -24.83 27.00
CA ASP A 173 -2.21 -23.72 27.73
C ASP A 173 -1.46 -22.37 27.88
N ASP A 174 -1.62 -21.52 26.84
CA ASP A 174 -2.30 -20.20 26.79
C ASP A 174 -1.91 -19.04 27.79
N PRO A 175 -2.40 -17.79 27.63
CA PRO A 175 -1.54 -16.62 27.41
C PRO A 175 -1.69 -15.51 28.47
N LYS A 176 -0.64 -14.73 28.74
CA LYS A 176 -0.72 -13.29 29.14
C LYS A 176 0.65 -12.66 29.40
N SER A 177 0.70 -11.35 29.11
CA SER A 177 1.58 -10.30 29.65
C SER A 177 2.96 -10.04 29.03
N ASN A 178 3.09 -8.84 28.45
CA ASN A 178 4.21 -7.87 28.44
C ASN A 178 4.14 -7.08 27.12
N VAL A 179 3.53 -5.89 27.04
CA VAL A 179 3.88 -4.59 27.65
C VAL A 179 5.29 -4.12 27.28
N ASP A 180 5.30 -3.20 26.30
CA ASP A 180 6.17 -2.04 26.07
C ASP A 180 7.68 -2.17 26.27
N ILE A 181 8.40 -2.22 25.15
CA ILE A 181 9.82 -1.92 25.05
C ILE A 181 9.98 -0.87 23.94
N PHE A 182 10.30 0.36 24.35
CA PHE A 182 11.17 1.38 23.73
C PHE A 182 10.71 2.77 24.16
N GLY A 183 11.11 3.14 25.37
CA GLY A 183 11.16 4.51 25.84
C GLY A 183 12.49 5.19 25.44
N GLU A 184 12.36 6.49 25.20
CA GLU A 184 13.34 7.57 25.43
C GLU A 184 14.77 7.44 24.88
N ILE A 185 15.07 8.28 23.88
CA ILE A 185 16.41 8.84 23.67
C ILE A 185 16.26 10.37 23.62
N MET A 186 16.64 11.02 24.72
CA MET A 186 17.01 12.44 24.79
C MET A 186 18.53 12.55 24.59
N VAL A 187 18.98 13.37 23.63
CA VAL A 187 19.92 14.50 23.80
C VAL A 187 19.62 15.51 22.69
#